data_AF-B9CM38-F1
#
_entry.id   AF-B9CM38-F1
#
_cell.length_a   1.000
_cell.length_b   1.000
_cell.length_c   1.000
_cell.angle_alpha   90.00
_cell.angle_beta   90.00
_cell.angle_gamma   90.00
#
_symmetry.space_group_name_H-M   'P 1'
#
loop_
_entity.id
_entity.type
_entity.pdbx_description
1 polymer ?
#
loop_
_entity_poly.entity_id
_entity_poly.type
_entity_poly.pdbx_seq_one_letter_code
_entity_poly.pdbx_strand_id
1 'polypeptide(L)'
;MRHLLECSGLSRSTYYYYTLAHPVKPTRPELHYAVAEIFSRTTNGCGRRQVAMCLRAELGVRIADKTVLKIMREMGIYCRIRRETDYHRYSSYKGVVGKTFENVIGRDFSADSPWKKMGTDVTEFKQSWGKAYFAPVYNFGSKEIVAWSTARGPNMVQ
;
A
#
# COMPACT_ATOMS: atom_id res chain seq x y z
N MET A 1 7.15 -21.88 25.79
CA MET A 1 6.82 -23.27 25.40
C MET A 1 6.63 -24.22 26.58
N ARG A 2 7.58 -24.31 27.51
CA ARG A 2 7.47 -25.16 28.72
C ARG A 2 6.16 -24.94 29.50
N HIS A 3 5.83 -23.69 29.81
CA HIS A 3 4.59 -23.33 30.52
C HIS A 3 3.30 -23.68 29.76
N LEU A 4 3.31 -23.59 28.42
CA LEU A 4 2.15 -23.97 27.61
C LEU A 4 1.90 -25.48 27.65
N LEU A 5 2.98 -26.27 27.58
CA LEU A 5 2.91 -27.73 27.68
C LEU A 5 2.43 -28.16 29.06
N GLU A 6 2.96 -27.55 30.11
CA GLU A 6 2.56 -27.77 31.51
C GLU A 6 1.08 -27.45 31.75
N CYS A 7 0.60 -26.30 31.26
CA CYS A 7 -0.83 -25.95 31.37
C CYS A 7 -1.74 -26.89 30.57
N SER A 8 -1.25 -27.44 29.46
CA SER A 8 -2.02 -28.37 28.60
C SER A 8 -1.93 -29.84 29.00
N GLY A 9 -1.10 -30.20 30.00
CA GLY A 9 -0.83 -31.58 30.40
C GLY A 9 -0.10 -32.43 29.35
N LEU A 10 0.44 -31.83 28.29
CA LEU A 10 1.15 -32.53 27.22
C LEU A 10 2.63 -32.74 27.56
N SER A 11 3.09 -33.99 27.43
CA SER A 11 4.52 -34.26 27.54
C SER A 11 5.29 -33.63 26.38
N ARG A 12 6.52 -33.21 26.66
CA ARG A 12 7.38 -32.53 25.67
C ARG A 12 7.73 -33.45 24.49
N SER A 13 7.93 -34.75 24.73
CA SER A 13 8.21 -35.74 23.69
C SER A 13 7.00 -35.93 22.76
N THR A 14 5.78 -35.95 23.31
CA THR A 14 4.55 -36.05 22.52
C THR A 14 4.37 -34.84 21.61
N TYR A 15 4.63 -33.63 22.12
CA TYR A 15 4.56 -32.41 21.30
C TYR A 15 5.52 -32.46 20.11
N TYR A 16 6.80 -32.78 20.34
CA TYR A 16 7.78 -32.82 19.25
C TYR A 16 7.49 -33.94 18.25
N TYR A 17 7.10 -35.13 18.73
CA TYR A 17 6.68 -36.23 17.87
C TYR A 17 5.52 -35.79 16.95
N TYR A 18 4.50 -35.13 17.50
CA TYR A 18 3.37 -34.65 16.73
C TYR A 18 3.77 -33.60 15.69
N THR A 19 4.64 -32.64 16.04
CA THR A 19 5.13 -31.63 15.09
C THR A 19 5.98 -32.21 13.97
N LEU A 20 6.77 -33.25 14.25
CA LEU A 20 7.58 -33.94 13.25
C LEU A 20 6.72 -34.80 12.33
N ALA A 21 5.68 -35.43 12.87
CA ALA A 21 4.73 -36.23 12.10
C ALA A 21 3.78 -35.40 11.22
N HIS A 22 3.56 -34.13 11.57
CA HIS A 22 2.63 -33.22 10.86
C HIS A 22 3.33 -31.95 10.39
N PRO A 23 4.21 -32.03 9.38
CA PRO A 23 4.84 -30.85 8.81
C PRO A 23 3.77 -29.87 8.28
N VAL A 24 4.01 -28.58 8.50
CA VAL A 24 3.09 -27.53 8.06
C VAL A 24 3.07 -27.52 6.53
N LYS A 25 1.90 -27.80 5.96
CA LYS A 25 1.72 -27.73 4.50
C LYS A 25 1.73 -26.27 4.05
N PRO A 26 2.41 -25.94 2.94
CA PRO A 26 2.41 -24.59 2.39
C PRO A 26 0.99 -24.18 2.02
N THR A 27 0.66 -22.92 2.27
CA THR A 27 -0.60 -22.32 1.89
C THR A 27 -0.57 -22.09 0.38
N ARG A 28 -1.54 -22.66 -0.34
CA ARG A 28 -1.77 -22.44 -1.78
C ARG A 28 -0.47 -22.44 -2.61
N PRO A 29 0.28 -23.57 -2.63
CA PRO A 29 1.56 -23.67 -3.33
C PRO A 29 1.46 -23.35 -4.82
N GLU A 30 0.29 -23.55 -5.43
CA GLU A 30 0.03 -23.23 -6.84
C GLU A 30 0.20 -21.74 -7.17
N LEU A 31 0.10 -20.86 -6.16
CA LEU A 31 0.23 -19.41 -6.35
C LEU A 31 1.63 -18.87 -6.08
N HIS A 32 2.58 -19.69 -5.59
CA HIS A 32 3.89 -19.19 -5.16
C HIS A 32 4.66 -18.52 -6.29
N TYR A 33 4.64 -19.11 -7.49
CA TYR A 33 5.29 -18.53 -8.66
C TYR A 33 4.68 -17.18 -9.05
N ALA A 34 3.36 -17.11 -9.18
CA ALA A 34 2.65 -15.88 -9.51
C ALA A 34 2.86 -14.78 -8.45
N VAL A 35 2.88 -15.16 -7.16
CA VAL A 35 3.18 -14.22 -6.06
C VAL A 35 4.60 -13.67 -6.17
N ALA A 36 5.60 -14.51 -6.47
CA ALA A 36 6.98 -14.07 -6.66
C ALA A 36 7.15 -13.15 -7.87
N GLU A 37 6.49 -13.49 -8.98
CA GLU A 37 6.49 -12.68 -10.21
C GLU A 37 5.85 -11.32 -9.96
N ILE A 38 4.62 -11.27 -9.42
CA ILE A 38 3.95 -10.01 -9.13
C ILE A 38 4.75 -9.18 -8.11
N PHE A 39 5.37 -9.83 -7.13
CA PHE A 39 6.22 -9.16 -6.15
C PHE A 39 7.40 -8.45 -6.82
N SER A 40 8.07 -9.09 -7.79
CA SER A 40 9.26 -8.55 -8.46
C SER A 40 8.98 -7.44 -9.47
N ARG A 41 7.71 -7.19 -9.83
CA ARG A 41 7.32 -6.10 -10.74
C ARG A 41 7.69 -4.70 -10.26
N THR A 42 7.94 -4.53 -8.96
CA THR A 42 8.45 -3.26 -8.40
C THR A 42 9.82 -3.47 -7.77
N THR A 43 10.67 -2.45 -7.89
CA THR A 43 12.05 -2.47 -7.38
C THR A 43 12.16 -2.71 -5.87
N ASN A 44 11.13 -2.37 -5.09
CA ASN A 44 11.10 -2.57 -3.64
C ASN A 44 10.21 -3.75 -3.21
N GLY A 45 9.66 -4.50 -4.16
CA GLY A 45 8.69 -5.55 -3.91
C GLY A 45 7.28 -5.01 -3.71
N CYS A 46 6.27 -5.63 -4.34
CA CYS A 46 4.88 -5.24 -4.18
C CYS A 46 4.34 -5.61 -2.78
N GLY A 47 3.51 -4.73 -2.21
CA GLY A 47 2.82 -5.03 -0.95
C GLY A 47 1.73 -6.10 -1.10
N ARG A 48 1.37 -6.77 0.00
CA ARG A 48 0.33 -7.84 -0.01
C ARG A 48 -0.98 -7.45 -0.69
N ARG A 49 -1.38 -6.17 -0.60
CA ARG A 49 -2.62 -5.65 -1.20
C ARG A 49 -2.50 -5.60 -2.72
N GLN A 50 -1.38 -5.10 -3.23
CA GLN A 50 -1.10 -5.04 -4.66
C GLN A 50 -0.98 -6.44 -5.24
N VAL A 51 -0.28 -7.34 -4.55
CA VAL A 51 -0.20 -8.75 -4.96
C VAL A 51 -1.59 -9.38 -5.02
N ALA A 52 -2.43 -9.18 -4.00
CA ALA A 52 -3.81 -9.68 -4.01
C ALA A 52 -4.67 -9.08 -5.12
N MET A 53 -4.48 -7.79 -5.45
CA MET A 53 -5.18 -7.12 -6.55
C MET A 53 -4.80 -7.73 -7.90
N CYS A 54 -3.50 -7.87 -8.19
CA CYS A 54 -3.02 -8.48 -9.44
C CYS A 54 -3.47 -9.94 -9.58
N LEU A 55 -3.39 -10.75 -8.51
CA LEU A 55 -3.89 -12.13 -8.53
C LEU A 55 -5.39 -12.20 -8.88
N ARG A 56 -6.20 -11.25 -8.41
CA ARG A 56 -7.63 -11.18 -8.74
C ARG A 56 -7.86 -10.70 -10.17
N ALA A 57 -7.16 -9.65 -10.58
CA ALA A 57 -7.40 -8.99 -11.86
C ALA A 57 -6.85 -9.77 -13.06
N GLU A 58 -5.67 -10.37 -12.91
CA GLU A 58 -4.93 -10.97 -14.03
C GLU A 58 -5.14 -12.48 -14.11
N LEU A 59 -5.25 -13.14 -12.95
CA LEU A 59 -5.38 -14.60 -12.86
C LEU A 59 -6.79 -15.03 -12.40
N GLY A 60 -7.71 -14.09 -12.18
CA GLY A 60 -9.08 -14.38 -11.75
C GLY A 60 -9.19 -15.03 -10.37
N VAL A 61 -8.13 -14.98 -9.56
CA VAL A 61 -8.04 -15.77 -8.33
C VAL A 61 -8.87 -15.12 -7.23
N ARG A 62 -9.86 -15.84 -6.71
CA ARG A 62 -10.54 -15.47 -5.46
C ARG A 62 -9.61 -15.73 -4.26
N ILE A 63 -8.99 -14.67 -3.75
CA ILE A 63 -8.09 -14.75 -2.59
C ILE A 63 -8.26 -13.56 -1.67
N ALA A 64 -8.11 -13.76 -0.36
CA ALA A 64 -8.10 -12.69 0.63
C ALA A 64 -6.67 -12.15 0.84
N ASP A 65 -6.55 -10.87 1.19
CA ASP A 65 -5.25 -10.22 1.43
C ASP A 65 -4.44 -10.91 2.55
N LYS A 66 -5.12 -11.47 3.55
CA LYS A 66 -4.48 -12.22 4.65
C LYS A 66 -3.87 -13.54 4.17
N THR A 67 -4.50 -14.19 3.19
CA THR A 67 -3.95 -15.42 2.59
C THR A 67 -2.70 -15.11 1.79
N VAL A 68 -2.71 -14.04 1.00
CA VAL A 68 -1.52 -13.55 0.29
C VAL A 68 -0.40 -13.22 1.27
N LEU A 69 -0.70 -12.54 2.38
CA LEU A 69 0.30 -12.27 3.43
C LEU A 69 0.91 -13.55 4.00
N LYS A 70 0.10 -14.59 4.22
CA LYS A 70 0.59 -15.88 4.73
C LYS A 70 1.53 -16.54 3.73
N ILE A 71 1.15 -16.58 2.44
CA ILE A 71 2.00 -17.09 1.35
C ILE A 71 3.32 -16.32 1.29
N MET A 72 3.27 -14.98 1.28
CA MET A 72 4.47 -14.14 1.26
C MET A 72 5.40 -14.42 2.46
N ARG A 73 4.84 -14.62 3.66
CA ARG A 73 5.62 -14.98 4.87
C ARG A 73 6.24 -16.36 4.77
N GLU A 74 5.50 -17.36 4.27
CA GLU A 74 6.02 -18.71 4.03
C GLU A 74 7.18 -18.70 3.03
N MET A 75 7.11 -17.82 2.02
CA MET A 75 8.18 -17.62 1.03
C MET A 75 9.30 -16.70 1.51
N GLY A 76 9.19 -16.09 2.70
CA GLY A 76 10.17 -15.15 3.23
C GLY A 76 10.24 -13.79 2.51
N ILE A 77 9.26 -13.47 1.66
CA ILE A 77 9.23 -12.20 0.92
C ILE A 77 8.39 -11.16 1.65
N TYR A 78 8.88 -9.92 1.64
CA TYR A 78 8.20 -8.79 2.25
C TYR A 78 8.50 -7.52 1.47
N CYS A 79 7.45 -6.72 1.27
CA CYS A 79 7.59 -5.41 0.64
C CYS A 79 8.43 -4.52 1.56
N ARG A 80 9.54 -4.01 1.02
CA ARG A 80 10.36 -2.99 1.68
C ARG A 80 9.68 -1.63 1.47
N ILE A 81 8.63 -1.38 2.25
CA ILE A 81 8.11 -0.02 2.36
C ILE A 81 9.24 0.80 2.99
N ARG A 82 9.70 1.86 2.30
CA ARG A 82 10.69 2.78 2.85
C ARG A 82 10.13 3.31 4.17
N ARG A 83 10.78 2.96 5.28
CA ARG A 83 10.50 3.58 6.57
C ARG A 83 10.82 5.07 6.42
N GLU A 84 9.92 5.92 6.90
CA GLU A 84 10.24 7.33 7.10
C GLU A 84 11.49 7.36 8.00
N THR A 85 12.60 7.79 7.42
CA THR A 85 13.90 7.91 8.08
C THR A 85 14.28 9.37 8.03
N ASP A 86 15.17 9.82 8.92
CA ASP A 86 15.50 11.24 9.08
C ASP A 86 15.97 11.90 7.76
N TYR A 87 16.56 11.12 6.86
CA TYR A 87 17.02 11.52 5.53
C TYR A 87 15.95 11.49 4.42
N HIS A 88 14.78 10.91 4.68
CA HIS A 88 13.64 10.86 3.75
C HIS A 88 12.50 11.81 4.15
N ARG A 89 12.72 12.68 5.14
CA ARG A 89 11.81 13.79 5.46
C ARG A 89 11.97 14.91 4.43
N TYR A 90 11.51 14.68 3.21
CA TYR A 90 11.25 15.81 2.34
C TYR A 90 10.06 16.59 2.89
N SER A 91 10.32 17.77 3.42
CA SER A 91 9.30 18.74 3.83
C SER A 91 9.38 19.94 2.90
N SER A 92 8.43 20.07 1.97
CA SER A 92 8.24 21.30 1.19
C SER A 92 7.77 22.47 2.06
N TYR A 93 7.29 22.18 3.27
CA TYR A 93 6.92 23.17 4.26
C TYR A 93 8.18 23.88 4.77
N LYS A 94 8.41 25.09 4.26
CA LYS A 94 9.51 25.98 4.67
C LYS A 94 9.19 26.78 5.94
N GLY A 95 8.19 26.37 6.73
CA GLY A 95 7.60 27.17 7.81
C GLY A 95 6.48 28.09 7.30
N VAL A 96 6.07 29.04 8.16
CA VAL A 96 5.12 30.10 7.79
C VAL A 96 5.84 31.10 6.87
N VAL A 97 5.87 30.80 5.58
CA VAL A 97 6.41 31.70 4.55
C VAL A 97 5.22 32.33 3.83
N GLY A 98 4.97 33.63 4.08
CA GLY A 98 3.89 34.41 3.46
C GLY A 98 2.71 34.74 4.39
N LYS A 99 1.66 35.36 3.83
CA LYS A 99 0.38 35.56 4.53
C LYS A 99 -0.32 34.20 4.66
N THR A 100 -0.43 33.69 5.87
CA THR A 100 -1.29 32.54 6.17
C THR A 100 -2.74 32.95 6.06
N PHE A 101 -3.46 32.32 5.14
CA PHE A 101 -4.92 32.41 5.12
C PHE A 101 -5.48 31.51 6.21
N GLU A 102 -6.64 31.88 6.75
CA GLU A 102 -7.36 31.02 7.68
C GLU A 102 -7.64 29.67 7.00
N ASN A 103 -7.44 28.57 7.74
CA ASN A 103 -7.73 27.23 7.24
C ASN A 103 -9.26 27.01 7.24
N VAL A 104 -9.94 27.60 6.26
CA VAL A 104 -11.40 27.54 6.11
C VAL A 104 -11.92 26.09 5.97
N ILE A 105 -11.09 25.18 5.44
CA ILE A 105 -11.45 23.76 5.30
C ILE A 105 -11.44 23.05 6.66
N GLY A 106 -10.49 23.33 7.54
CA GLY A 106 -10.47 22.73 8.89
C GLY A 106 -10.46 21.19 8.92
N ARG A 107 -9.99 20.53 7.85
CA ARG A 107 -10.12 19.07 7.58
C ARG A 107 -11.55 18.57 7.34
N ASP A 108 -12.52 19.44 7.15
CA ASP A 108 -13.86 19.10 6.68
C ASP A 108 -13.94 19.04 5.15
N PHE A 109 -13.78 17.84 4.62
CA PHE A 109 -13.86 17.50 3.20
C PHE A 109 -15.28 17.06 2.77
N SER A 110 -16.29 17.21 3.62
CA SER A 110 -17.68 16.95 3.27
C SER A 110 -18.29 18.16 2.53
N ALA A 111 -19.16 17.90 1.56
CA ALA A 111 -19.87 18.94 0.83
C ALA A 111 -21.25 18.41 0.41
N ASP A 112 -22.31 19.17 0.72
CA ASP A 112 -23.70 18.75 0.48
C ASP A 112 -24.12 18.82 -0.99
N SER A 113 -23.32 19.48 -1.83
CA SER A 113 -23.58 19.59 -3.26
C SER A 113 -22.28 19.75 -4.06
N PRO A 114 -22.29 19.42 -5.36
CA PRO A 114 -21.18 19.71 -6.26
C PRO A 114 -20.79 21.20 -6.24
N TRP A 115 -19.53 21.49 -6.56
CA TRP A 115 -18.97 22.83 -6.78
C TRP A 115 -18.87 23.73 -5.54
N LYS A 116 -19.26 23.25 -4.35
CA LYS A 116 -19.12 24.00 -3.08
C LYS A 116 -17.71 24.00 -2.51
N LYS A 117 -17.03 22.86 -2.60
CA LYS A 117 -15.65 22.69 -2.13
C LYS A 117 -14.87 21.94 -3.19
N MET A 118 -13.70 22.47 -3.53
CA MET A 118 -12.77 21.86 -4.49
C MET A 118 -11.38 21.79 -3.87
N GLY A 119 -10.69 20.69 -4.13
CA GLY A 119 -9.30 20.49 -3.74
C GLY A 119 -8.45 20.33 -4.99
N THR A 120 -7.25 20.88 -4.95
CA THR A 120 -6.25 20.64 -5.98
C THR A 120 -5.01 20.04 -5.32
N ASP A 121 -4.31 19.21 -6.08
CA ASP A 121 -2.99 18.70 -5.71
C ASP A 121 -2.10 18.69 -6.95
N VAL A 122 -0.79 18.59 -6.75
CA VAL A 122 0.17 18.35 -7.83
C VAL A 122 0.97 17.11 -7.50
N THR A 123 0.75 16.03 -8.25
CA THR A 123 1.45 14.76 -8.06
C THR A 123 2.52 14.54 -9.14
N GLU A 124 3.75 14.23 -8.72
CA GLU A 124 4.85 13.82 -9.61
C GLU A 124 4.82 12.29 -9.85
N PHE A 125 4.76 11.87 -11.10
CA PHE A 125 4.96 10.50 -11.56
C PHE A 125 6.34 10.36 -12.19
N LYS A 126 7.13 9.40 -11.70
CA LYS A 126 8.42 9.02 -12.30
C LYS A 126 8.21 7.88 -13.28
N GLN A 127 8.62 8.08 -14.52
CA GLN A 127 8.52 7.13 -15.63
C GLN A 127 9.90 6.90 -16.27
N SER A 128 10.02 5.85 -17.09
CA SER A 128 11.28 5.52 -17.79
C SER A 128 11.78 6.66 -18.69
N TRP A 129 10.86 7.45 -19.24
CA TRP A 129 11.11 8.59 -20.12
C TRP A 129 11.23 9.94 -19.39
N GLY A 130 11.19 9.95 -18.06
CA GLY A 130 11.31 11.17 -17.27
C GLY A 130 10.16 11.38 -16.29
N LYS A 131 9.83 12.64 -16.02
CA LYS A 131 8.80 13.02 -15.03
C LYS A 131 7.53 13.50 -15.70
N ALA A 132 6.39 13.16 -15.10
CA ALA A 132 5.08 13.72 -15.43
C ALA A 132 4.49 14.34 -14.16
N TYR A 133 3.91 15.53 -14.29
CA TYR A 133 3.18 16.20 -13.22
C TYR A 133 1.71 16.19 -13.59
N PHE A 134 0.86 15.75 -12.66
CA PHE A 134 -0.59 15.74 -12.82
C PHE A 134 -1.20 16.69 -11.79
N ALA A 135 -2.03 17.62 -12.27
CA ALA A 135 -2.74 18.58 -11.44
C ALA A 135 -4.26 18.40 -11.62
N PRO A 136 -4.92 17.57 -10.79
CA PRO A 136 -6.36 17.45 -10.80
C PRO A 136 -7.05 18.53 -9.97
N VAL A 137 -8.29 18.85 -10.37
CA VAL A 137 -9.28 19.54 -9.54
C VAL A 137 -10.32 18.52 -9.11
N TYR A 138 -10.33 18.21 -7.82
CA TYR A 138 -11.26 17.28 -7.20
C TYR A 138 -12.44 18.03 -6.57
N ASN A 139 -13.66 17.63 -6.92
CA ASN A 139 -14.88 18.19 -6.36
C ASN A 139 -15.35 17.33 -5.18
N PHE A 140 -15.36 17.90 -3.97
CA PHE A 140 -15.71 17.16 -2.76
C PHE A 140 -17.20 16.77 -2.69
N GLY A 141 -18.09 17.43 -3.44
CA GLY A 141 -19.51 17.11 -3.47
C GLY A 141 -19.84 15.95 -4.41
N SER A 142 -19.36 16.01 -5.66
CA SER A 142 -19.57 14.92 -6.63
C SER A 142 -18.62 13.74 -6.45
N LYS A 143 -17.50 13.94 -5.74
CA LYS A 143 -16.40 12.97 -5.58
C LYS A 143 -15.68 12.64 -6.89
N GLU A 144 -15.70 13.56 -7.86
CA GLU A 144 -15.11 13.39 -9.19
C GLU A 144 -13.98 14.39 -9.45
N ILE A 145 -13.15 14.06 -10.45
CA ILE A 145 -12.15 14.98 -11.00
C ILE A 145 -12.84 15.79 -12.10
N VAL A 146 -13.04 17.08 -11.87
CA VAL A 146 -13.81 17.96 -12.77
C VAL A 146 -12.95 18.69 -13.80
N ALA A 147 -11.65 18.82 -13.52
CA ALA A 147 -10.66 19.36 -14.44
C ALA A 147 -9.29 18.76 -14.12
N TRP A 148 -8.38 18.77 -15.09
CA TRP A 148 -7.01 18.30 -14.89
C TRP A 148 -6.05 18.88 -15.93
N SER A 149 -4.77 18.90 -15.58
CA SER A 149 -3.67 19.23 -16.48
C SER A 149 -2.49 18.28 -16.27
N THR A 150 -1.67 18.12 -17.30
CA THR A 150 -0.43 17.34 -17.24
C THR A 150 0.72 18.09 -17.87
N ALA A 151 1.91 18.01 -17.26
CA ALA A 151 3.13 18.60 -17.80
C ALA A 151 4.35 17.69 -17.59
N ARG A 152 5.43 17.91 -18.35
CA ARG A 152 6.72 17.22 -18.14
C ARG A 152 7.64 17.93 -17.14
N GLY A 153 7.24 19.12 -16.69
CA GLY A 153 7.96 19.94 -15.72
C GLY A 153 6.99 20.63 -14.76
N PRO A 154 7.46 21.13 -13.60
CA PRO A 154 6.62 21.73 -12.56
C PRO A 154 6.19 23.18 -12.90
N ASN A 155 5.85 23.44 -14.16
CA ASN A 155 5.58 24.78 -14.70
C ASN A 155 4.17 24.85 -15.30
N MET A 156 3.19 24.23 -14.65
CA MET A 156 1.80 24.27 -15.12
C MET A 156 1.24 25.68 -14.93
N VAL A 157 0.65 26.24 -15.98
CA VAL A 157 -0.16 27.46 -15.87
C VAL A 157 -1.42 27.07 -15.08
N GLN A 158 -1.61 27.67 -13.91
CA GLN A 158 -2.75 27.44 -13.03
C GLN A 158 -3.84 28.47 -13.28
#